data_AF-A0A6G0XLW4-F1
#
_entry.id   AF-A0A6G0XLW4-F1
#
_cell.length_a   1.000
_cell.length_b   1.000
_cell.length_c   1.000
_cell.angle_alpha   90.00
_cell.angle_beta   90.00
_cell.angle_gamma   90.00
#
_symmetry.space_group_name_H-M   'P 1'
#
loop_
_entity.id
_entity.type
_entity.pdbx_description
1 polymer ?
#
loop_
_entity_poly.entity_id
_entity_poly.type
_entity_poly.pdbx_seq_one_letter_code
_entity_poly.pdbx_strand_id
1 'polypeptide(L)'
;MKSSKSATSISFRGSTNHSSLSSAKESRAQRAVSTTERTAYVSEGRGKSTPPPPIKAKVSAKQFQQYIRWLNCLRVWPEEITFDGFHEQMRNGVLLAHVVHAIVPSFSLKSIQMKAKTVRAAHQNLEAILCCLSRFPISIRHGLTREALLSGNRSALALFIQEIFSKVALKRIPIATLRTWVNGILQLYDQAYLSTWDIDYADDGLWHGFRSGVRFWCLLHYYGYDNSPQRDRLFNSTRVYANPLEQDEYLANAYVVCSIWRHFDIQSVWDTASLMSTKNHAFILAQLQLLYDRLQGKKTPLTFNATKYSVHLAHEETGVIVRGNDI
;
A
#
# COMPACT_ATOMS: atom_id res chain seq x y z
N MET A 1 -54.29 2.31 -36.09
CA MET A 1 -54.62 3.74 -36.24
C MET A 1 -53.65 4.50 -35.34
N LYS A 2 -52.57 5.06 -35.91
CA LYS A 2 -52.46 6.39 -36.53
C LYS A 2 -52.61 7.56 -35.53
N SER A 3 -51.56 8.39 -35.55
CA SER A 3 -51.53 9.86 -35.40
C SER A 3 -51.06 10.38 -34.03
N SER A 4 -49.85 10.94 -33.87
CA SER A 4 -49.25 12.21 -34.38
C SER A 4 -49.24 13.27 -33.26
N LYS A 5 -48.07 13.65 -32.73
CA LYS A 5 -47.20 14.80 -33.12
C LYS A 5 -47.77 16.20 -32.78
N SER A 6 -47.01 16.94 -31.97
CA SER A 6 -46.52 18.32 -32.21
C SER A 6 -45.64 18.71 -31.00
N ALA A 7 -44.32 18.90 -31.05
CA ALA A 7 -43.51 19.90 -31.76
C ALA A 7 -43.76 21.35 -31.29
N THR A 8 -42.77 21.97 -30.64
CA THR A 8 -42.36 23.36 -30.91
C THR A 8 -40.87 23.53 -30.56
N SER A 9 -40.12 23.88 -31.58
CA SER A 9 -38.72 24.29 -31.63
C SER A 9 -38.58 25.79 -31.37
N ILE A 10 -37.46 26.23 -30.77
CA ILE A 10 -36.88 27.54 -31.07
C ILE A 10 -35.39 27.37 -31.35
N SER A 11 -35.02 27.89 -32.53
CA SER A 11 -33.70 27.95 -33.12
C SER A 11 -32.88 29.12 -32.59
N PHE A 12 -31.55 29.00 -32.64
CA PHE A 12 -30.71 30.11 -33.13
C PHE A 12 -29.59 29.55 -34.00
N ARG A 13 -29.67 29.86 -35.31
CA ARG A 13 -28.55 29.95 -36.26
C ARG A 13 -27.74 31.20 -35.90
N GLY A 14 -26.45 31.32 -36.17
CA GLY A 14 -25.53 30.49 -36.93
C GLY A 14 -24.22 31.25 -37.19
N SER A 15 -23.23 30.49 -37.64
CA SER A 15 -22.27 30.85 -38.71
C SER A 15 -21.20 31.93 -38.41
N THR A 16 -19.94 31.84 -38.83
CA THR A 16 -19.24 30.94 -39.78
C THR A 16 -17.72 31.19 -39.73
N ASN A 17 -16.94 30.11 -39.93
CA ASN A 17 -15.74 29.92 -40.77
C ASN A 17 -14.57 30.93 -40.83
N HIS A 18 -13.34 30.41 -40.62
CA HIS A 18 -12.26 30.21 -41.63
C HIS A 18 -10.96 29.78 -40.89
N SER A 19 -10.41 28.56 -41.05
CA SER A 19 -9.29 28.14 -41.97
C SER A 19 -8.13 29.16 -42.04
N SER A 20 -6.83 28.88 -41.94
CA SER A 20 -6.00 27.66 -42.06
C SER A 20 -4.50 28.05 -41.97
N LEU A 21 -3.64 27.16 -41.44
CA LEU A 21 -2.24 26.83 -41.80
C LEU A 21 -1.10 27.88 -41.99
N SER A 22 0.10 27.42 -41.58
CA SER A 22 1.48 27.96 -41.75
C SER A 22 1.87 29.07 -40.76
N SER A 23 3.04 29.06 -40.11
CA SER A 23 4.38 28.94 -40.67
C SER A 23 5.40 28.63 -39.56
N ALA A 24 6.32 27.72 -39.86
CA ALA A 24 7.57 27.53 -39.14
C ALA A 24 8.68 28.30 -39.89
N LYS A 25 9.53 29.04 -39.17
CA LYS A 25 10.99 29.20 -39.37
C LYS A 25 11.52 30.50 -38.74
N GLU A 26 12.80 30.45 -38.38
CA GLU A 26 13.72 31.54 -37.98
C GLU A 26 13.55 32.02 -36.52
N SER A 27 14.59 32.04 -35.67
CA SER A 27 15.93 32.55 -35.93
C SER A 27 17.06 31.75 -35.26
N ARG A 28 18.16 31.63 -36.01
CA ARG A 28 19.43 31.02 -35.66
C ARG A 28 20.44 32.14 -35.33
N ALA A 29 21.31 31.87 -34.36
CA ALA A 29 22.68 32.37 -34.22
C ALA A 29 22.94 33.78 -33.64
N GLN A 30 23.65 33.81 -32.50
CA GLN A 30 25.07 34.23 -32.35
C GLN A 30 25.33 34.89 -30.98
N ARG A 31 26.12 34.24 -30.13
CA ARG A 31 27.41 34.76 -29.65
C ARG A 31 28.15 33.69 -28.83
N ALA A 32 29.23 33.20 -29.42
CA ALA A 32 30.34 32.51 -28.78
C ALA A 32 31.43 33.53 -28.47
N VAL A 33 32.19 33.35 -27.37
CA VAL A 33 33.62 33.70 -27.13
C VAL A 33 33.96 33.05 -25.77
N SER A 34 34.47 31.80 -25.74
CA SER A 34 35.88 31.37 -25.77
C SER A 34 36.58 31.40 -24.40
N THR A 35 37.04 30.24 -23.92
CA THR A 35 38.46 30.07 -23.58
C THR A 35 38.83 28.58 -23.63
N THR A 36 39.81 28.32 -24.48
CA THR A 36 40.52 27.06 -24.73
C THR A 36 41.64 26.94 -23.69
N GLU A 37 41.96 25.73 -23.19
CA GLU A 37 43.35 25.21 -23.23
C GLU A 37 43.53 23.78 -22.67
N ARG A 38 44.22 22.98 -23.51
CA ARG A 38 45.21 21.93 -23.23
C ARG A 38 44.77 20.56 -22.70
N THR A 39 44.56 19.69 -23.69
CA THR A 39 44.95 18.28 -23.74
C THR A 39 46.40 18.02 -23.26
N ALA A 40 46.54 17.05 -22.36
CA ALA A 40 47.74 16.23 -22.22
C ALA A 40 47.31 14.76 -22.24
N TYR A 41 47.69 14.05 -23.30
CA TYR A 41 47.63 12.59 -23.39
C TYR A 41 48.67 12.02 -22.42
N VAL A 42 48.22 11.24 -21.44
CA VAL A 42 49.05 10.22 -20.79
C VAL A 42 48.26 8.92 -20.80
N SER A 43 48.74 8.00 -21.63
CA SER A 43 48.38 6.59 -21.61
C SER A 43 48.93 5.96 -20.35
N GLU A 44 48.08 5.40 -19.48
CA GLU A 44 48.51 4.38 -18.52
C GLU A 44 47.31 3.64 -17.90
N GLY A 45 47.36 2.30 -17.92
CA GLY A 45 46.64 1.43 -17.00
C GLY A 45 45.16 1.15 -17.30
N ARG A 46 44.88 0.04 -18.01
CA ARG A 46 43.62 -0.71 -17.83
C ARG A 46 43.56 -1.25 -16.40
N GLY A 47 43.20 -0.40 -15.45
CA GLY A 47 42.64 -0.84 -14.18
C GLY A 47 41.28 -1.47 -14.48
N LYS A 48 41.16 -2.78 -14.30
CA LYS A 48 39.84 -3.42 -14.21
C LYS A 48 39.11 -2.73 -13.05
N SER A 49 38.20 -1.80 -13.36
CA SER A 49 37.21 -1.35 -12.39
C SER A 49 36.38 -2.58 -12.06
N THR A 50 36.72 -3.20 -10.93
CA THR A 50 35.86 -4.23 -10.35
C THR A 50 34.54 -3.54 -10.09
N PRO A 51 33.41 -4.06 -10.61
CA PRO A 51 32.12 -3.52 -10.24
C PRO A 51 32.02 -3.52 -8.71
N PRO A 52 31.46 -2.47 -8.10
CA PRO A 52 31.26 -2.47 -6.66
C PRO A 52 30.57 -3.78 -6.26
N PRO A 53 31.04 -4.45 -5.19
CA PRO A 53 30.46 -5.72 -4.79
C PRO A 53 28.95 -5.55 -4.68
N PRO A 54 28.14 -6.49 -5.20
CA PRO A 54 26.70 -6.37 -5.17
C PRO A 54 26.29 -6.11 -3.72
N ILE A 55 25.60 -4.98 -3.50
CA ILE A 55 25.06 -4.62 -2.19
C ILE A 55 24.28 -5.84 -1.70
N LYS A 56 24.78 -6.51 -0.66
CA LYS A 56 24.07 -7.63 -0.07
C LYS A 56 22.75 -7.07 0.44
N ALA A 57 21.65 -7.41 -0.24
CA ALA A 57 20.32 -7.03 0.21
C ALA A 57 20.18 -7.44 1.67
N LYS A 58 19.90 -6.48 2.56
CA LYS A 58 19.80 -6.71 3.99
C LYS A 58 18.48 -6.15 4.47
N VAL A 59 17.66 -7.02 5.06
CA VAL A 59 16.44 -6.61 5.75
C VAL A 59 16.83 -6.08 7.13
N SER A 60 16.42 -4.86 7.47
CA SER A 60 16.65 -4.33 8.82
C SER A 60 15.78 -5.08 9.85
N ALA A 61 16.19 -5.12 11.12
CA ALA A 61 15.39 -5.77 12.16
C ALA A 61 13.98 -5.16 12.29
N LYS A 62 13.88 -3.82 12.22
CA LYS A 62 12.60 -3.10 12.24
C LYS A 62 11.69 -3.49 11.07
N GLN A 63 12.26 -3.56 9.87
CA GLN A 63 11.52 -3.99 8.67
C GLN A 63 11.09 -5.45 8.78
N PHE A 64 11.94 -6.32 9.33
CA PHE A 64 11.60 -7.71 9.51
C PHE A 64 10.51 -7.93 10.57
N GLN A 65 10.50 -7.15 11.65
CA GLN A 65 9.38 -7.15 12.61
C GLN A 65 8.05 -6.79 11.94
N GLN A 66 8.05 -5.85 10.99
CA GLN A 66 6.84 -5.57 10.19
C GLN A 66 6.43 -6.78 9.33
N TYR A 67 7.38 -7.49 8.70
CA TYR A 67 7.06 -8.72 7.97
C TYR A 67 6.48 -9.80 8.88
N ILE A 68 7.01 -9.98 10.09
CA ILE A 68 6.46 -10.91 11.07
C ILE A 68 5.02 -10.53 11.46
N ARG A 69 4.76 -9.24 11.72
CA ARG A 69 3.41 -8.74 11.98
C ARG A 69 2.47 -9.03 10.81
N TRP A 70 2.91 -8.79 9.58
CA TRP A 70 2.14 -9.13 8.38
C TRP A 70 1.84 -10.63 8.28
N LEU A 71 2.80 -11.50 8.56
CA LEU A 71 2.58 -12.96 8.56
C LEU A 71 1.53 -13.37 9.59
N ASN A 72 1.59 -12.79 10.80
CA ASN A 72 0.59 -13.05 11.86
C ASN A 72 -0.81 -12.54 11.44
N CYS A 73 -0.91 -11.44 10.69
CA CYS A 73 -2.18 -10.96 10.13
C CYS A 73 -2.84 -11.94 9.16
N LEU A 74 -2.08 -12.86 8.56
CA LEU A 74 -2.67 -13.88 7.68
C LEU A 74 -3.49 -14.91 8.47
N ARG A 75 -3.28 -15.04 9.80
CA ARG A 75 -3.94 -16.01 10.69
C ARG A 75 -3.89 -17.45 10.15
N VAL A 76 -2.79 -17.80 9.48
CA VAL A 76 -2.59 -19.12 8.85
C VAL A 76 -1.85 -20.12 9.74
N TRP A 77 -1.39 -19.67 10.90
CA TRP A 77 -0.60 -20.46 11.84
C TRP A 77 -1.23 -20.40 13.23
N PRO A 78 -1.25 -21.51 13.99
CA PRO A 78 -1.89 -21.55 15.31
C PRO A 78 -1.10 -20.80 16.38
N GLU A 79 0.22 -20.72 16.24
CA GLU A 79 1.11 -20.04 17.17
C GLU A 79 1.52 -18.67 16.61
N GLU A 80 1.80 -17.72 17.51
CA GLU A 80 2.36 -16.45 17.10
C GLU A 80 3.77 -16.64 16.53
N ILE A 81 4.01 -16.09 15.34
CA ILE A 81 5.34 -16.07 14.75
C ILE A 81 6.10 -14.94 15.44
N THR A 82 7.21 -15.26 16.09
CA THR A 82 8.06 -14.29 16.78
C THR A 82 9.34 -14.01 16.00
N PHE A 83 9.97 -12.86 16.26
CA PHE A 83 11.25 -12.48 15.64
C PHE A 83 12.36 -13.51 15.90
N ASP A 84 12.34 -14.17 17.06
CA ASP A 84 13.33 -15.18 17.41
C ASP A 84 12.95 -16.58 16.92
N GLY A 85 11.66 -16.93 16.90
CA GLY A 85 11.18 -18.27 16.58
C GLY A 85 10.89 -18.55 15.10
N PHE A 86 10.74 -17.52 14.25
CA PHE A 86 10.24 -17.71 12.87
C PHE A 86 11.05 -18.73 12.05
N HIS A 87 12.38 -18.72 12.19
CA HIS A 87 13.26 -19.56 11.40
C HIS A 87 13.07 -21.05 11.68
N GLU A 88 12.77 -21.42 12.93
CA GLU A 88 12.48 -22.78 13.33
C GLU A 88 11.12 -23.24 12.79
N GLN A 89 10.12 -22.35 12.82
CA GLN A 89 8.78 -22.64 12.33
C GLN A 89 8.74 -22.76 10.78
N MET A 90 9.60 -22.03 10.07
CA MET A 90 9.62 -22.02 8.60
C MET A 90 10.46 -23.14 7.96
N ARG A 91 11.43 -23.72 8.67
CA ARG A 91 12.45 -24.61 8.08
C ARG A 91 11.90 -25.87 7.40
N ASN A 92 10.78 -26.42 7.89
CA ASN A 92 10.18 -27.63 7.34
C ASN A 92 9.18 -27.35 6.19
N GLY A 93 9.03 -26.08 5.81
CA GLY A 93 8.16 -25.63 4.74
C GLY A 93 6.66 -25.64 5.06
N VAL A 94 6.23 -26.11 6.23
CA VAL A 94 4.79 -26.20 6.55
C VAL A 94 4.18 -24.82 6.73
N LEU A 95 4.76 -23.97 7.59
CA LEU A 95 4.31 -22.59 7.75
C LEU A 95 4.39 -21.81 6.43
N LEU A 96 5.48 -21.96 5.67
CA LEU A 96 5.62 -21.30 4.37
C LEU A 96 4.55 -21.75 3.37
N ALA A 97 4.18 -23.03 3.37
CA ALA A 97 3.10 -23.53 2.53
C ALA A 97 1.75 -22.88 2.87
N HIS A 98 1.45 -22.73 4.16
CA HIS A 98 0.26 -22.03 4.63
C HIS A 98 0.23 -20.55 4.20
N VAL A 99 1.36 -19.86 4.33
CA VAL A 99 1.52 -18.47 3.86
C VAL A 99 1.29 -18.37 2.35
N VAL A 100 1.92 -19.25 1.57
CA VAL A 100 1.79 -19.28 0.10
C VAL A 100 0.37 -19.61 -0.31
N HIS A 101 -0.31 -20.54 0.37
CA HIS A 101 -1.71 -20.88 0.11
C HIS A 101 -2.64 -19.67 0.31
N ALA A 102 -2.43 -18.90 1.38
CA ALA A 102 -3.25 -17.73 1.67
C ALA A 102 -3.12 -16.60 0.64
N ILE A 103 -1.91 -16.39 0.09
CA ILE A 103 -1.66 -15.33 -0.89
C ILE A 103 -1.78 -15.82 -2.34
N VAL A 104 -1.69 -17.13 -2.59
CA VAL A 104 -1.84 -17.77 -3.89
C VAL A 104 -2.88 -18.88 -3.80
N PRO A 105 -4.19 -18.57 -4.00
CA PRO A 105 -5.28 -19.55 -3.80
C PRO A 105 -5.18 -20.82 -4.64
N SER A 106 -4.44 -20.79 -5.76
CA SER A 106 -4.20 -21.96 -6.61
C SER A 106 -3.19 -22.96 -6.05
N PHE A 107 -2.42 -22.59 -5.02
CA PHE A 107 -1.48 -23.49 -4.37
C PHE A 107 -2.24 -24.44 -3.44
N SER A 108 -2.11 -25.75 -3.62
CA SER A 108 -2.85 -26.74 -2.84
C SER A 108 -2.03 -27.24 -1.65
N LEU A 109 -2.61 -27.21 -0.44
CA LEU A 109 -1.99 -27.83 0.74
C LEU A 109 -2.02 -29.36 0.71
N LYS A 110 -2.79 -29.98 -0.20
CA LYS A 110 -2.90 -31.45 -0.27
C LYS A 110 -1.58 -32.14 -0.64
N SER A 111 -0.70 -31.45 -1.35
CA SER A 111 0.62 -31.95 -1.74
C SER A 111 1.71 -31.73 -0.68
N ILE A 112 1.34 -31.16 0.48
CA ILE A 112 2.28 -30.77 1.53
C ILE A 112 2.28 -31.81 2.65
N GLN A 113 3.48 -32.21 3.06
CA GLN A 113 3.67 -33.07 4.21
C GLN A 113 3.51 -32.26 5.50
N MET A 114 2.29 -32.23 6.03
CA MET A 114 1.94 -31.44 7.24
C MET A 114 2.69 -31.89 8.51
N LYS A 115 3.13 -33.15 8.55
CA LYS A 115 3.93 -33.74 9.64
C LYS A 115 5.37 -33.97 9.20
N ALA A 116 5.96 -33.02 8.45
CA ALA A 116 7.34 -33.10 7.96
C ALA A 116 8.36 -33.10 9.12
N LYS A 117 8.65 -34.30 9.64
CA LYS A 117 9.68 -34.56 10.66
C LYS A 117 11.03 -34.96 10.07
N THR A 118 11.07 -35.33 8.79
CA THR A 118 12.29 -35.76 8.10
C THR A 118 12.80 -34.67 7.15
N VAL A 119 14.11 -34.66 6.92
CA VAL A 119 14.75 -33.76 5.94
C VAL A 119 14.14 -33.95 4.55
N ARG A 120 13.88 -35.19 4.14
CA ARG A 120 13.24 -35.50 2.85
C ARG A 120 11.85 -34.89 2.72
N ALA A 121 11.03 -34.97 3.78
CA ALA A 121 9.71 -34.36 3.79
C ALA A 121 9.78 -32.83 3.67
N ALA A 122 10.69 -32.21 4.43
CA ALA A 122 10.93 -30.78 4.37
C ALA A 122 11.39 -30.33 2.98
N HIS A 123 12.28 -31.09 2.33
CA HIS A 123 12.72 -30.84 0.96
C HIS A 123 11.54 -30.81 -0.02
N GLN A 124 10.68 -31.83 0.02
CA GLN A 124 9.53 -31.92 -0.87
C GLN A 124 8.55 -30.75 -0.68
N ASN A 125 8.32 -30.33 0.58
CA ASN A 125 7.51 -29.16 0.87
C ASN A 125 8.11 -27.89 0.26
N LEU A 126 9.41 -27.65 0.48
CA LEU A 126 10.11 -26.47 -0.03
C LEU A 126 10.18 -26.45 -1.56
N GLU A 127 10.37 -27.60 -2.21
CA GLU A 127 10.33 -27.71 -3.67
C GLU A 127 8.96 -27.38 -4.24
N ALA A 128 7.88 -27.89 -3.63
CA ALA A 128 6.52 -27.56 -4.05
C ALA A 128 6.24 -26.05 -3.97
N ILE A 129 6.71 -25.41 -2.89
CA ILE A 129 6.60 -23.96 -2.71
C ILE A 129 7.41 -23.21 -3.77
N LEU A 130 8.68 -23.56 -3.97
CA LEU A 130 9.54 -22.89 -4.96
C LEU A 130 9.02 -23.08 -6.39
N CYS A 131 8.51 -24.26 -6.72
CA CYS A 131 7.85 -24.54 -8.00
C CYS A 131 6.62 -23.64 -8.19
N CYS A 132 5.74 -23.55 -7.19
CA CYS A 132 4.60 -22.64 -7.21
C CYS A 132 5.01 -21.17 -7.37
N LEU A 133 6.11 -20.77 -6.75
CA LEU A 133 6.61 -19.39 -6.76
C LEU A 133 7.40 -19.02 -8.02
N SER A 134 7.86 -20.00 -8.80
CA SER A 134 8.63 -19.79 -10.03
C SER A 134 7.90 -18.99 -11.11
N ARG A 135 6.57 -18.95 -11.08
CA ARG A 135 5.73 -18.14 -11.98
C ARG A 135 5.72 -16.65 -11.64
N PHE A 136 6.28 -16.26 -10.50
CA PHE A 136 6.39 -14.87 -10.07
C PHE A 136 7.82 -14.37 -10.28
N PRO A 137 8.03 -13.07 -10.50
CA PRO A 137 9.35 -12.50 -10.71
C PRO A 137 10.11 -12.34 -9.38
N ILE A 138 10.32 -13.44 -8.66
CA ILE A 138 11.07 -13.52 -7.41
C ILE A 138 12.55 -13.72 -7.72
N SER A 139 13.40 -12.90 -7.12
CA SER A 139 14.84 -12.97 -7.34
C SER A 139 15.48 -14.07 -6.48
N ILE A 140 15.59 -15.28 -7.03
CA ILE A 140 16.27 -16.43 -6.38
C ILE A 140 17.80 -16.19 -6.27
N ARG A 141 18.34 -15.21 -6.99
CA ARG A 141 19.79 -14.93 -7.13
C ARG A 141 20.53 -14.62 -5.82
N HIS A 142 19.83 -14.38 -4.71
CA HIS A 142 20.44 -14.06 -3.40
C HIS A 142 20.60 -15.26 -2.45
N GLY A 143 20.67 -16.49 -2.96
CA GLY A 143 20.92 -17.67 -2.12
C GLY A 143 19.65 -18.28 -1.50
N LEU A 144 18.50 -18.06 -2.14
CA LEU A 144 17.22 -18.68 -1.79
C LEU A 144 17.15 -20.12 -2.31
N THR A 145 18.03 -20.96 -1.79
CA THR A 145 18.04 -22.40 -2.07
C THR A 145 17.20 -23.14 -1.03
N ARG A 146 16.66 -24.30 -1.40
CA ARG A 146 15.96 -25.19 -0.45
C ARG A 146 16.87 -25.54 0.74
N GLU A 147 18.18 -25.65 0.52
CA GLU A 147 19.20 -25.89 1.53
C GLU A 147 19.35 -24.70 2.50
N ALA A 148 19.33 -23.46 1.99
CA ALA A 148 19.37 -22.26 2.84
C ALA A 148 18.09 -22.12 3.69
N LEU A 149 16.94 -22.50 3.14
CA LEU A 149 15.67 -22.49 3.87
C LEU A 149 15.63 -23.59 4.94
N LEU A 150 16.10 -24.80 4.62
CA LEU A 150 16.14 -25.92 5.54
C LEU A 150 17.10 -25.67 6.72
N SER A 151 18.25 -25.04 6.46
CA SER A 151 19.22 -24.69 7.50
C SER A 151 18.70 -23.63 8.48
N GLY A 152 17.53 -23.04 8.24
CA GLY A 152 16.97 -22.00 9.11
C GLY A 152 17.78 -20.70 9.07
N ASN A 153 18.47 -20.41 7.96
CA ASN A 153 19.24 -19.19 7.81
C ASN A 153 18.32 -17.96 7.89
N ARG A 154 18.37 -17.25 9.03
CA ARG A 154 17.48 -16.11 9.33
C ARG A 154 17.52 -15.02 8.25
N SER A 155 18.71 -14.69 7.75
CA SER A 155 18.89 -13.65 6.73
C SER A 155 18.30 -14.06 5.38
N ALA A 156 18.53 -15.31 4.97
CA ALA A 156 17.96 -15.83 3.72
C ALA A 156 16.43 -15.91 3.79
N LEU A 157 15.89 -16.39 4.91
CA LEU A 157 14.45 -16.42 5.15
C LEU A 157 13.84 -15.01 5.17
N ALA A 158 14.49 -14.04 5.81
CA ALA A 158 14.00 -12.65 5.83
C ALA A 158 13.92 -12.05 4.42
N LEU A 159 14.94 -12.27 3.59
CA LEU A 159 14.92 -11.87 2.18
C LEU A 159 13.84 -12.61 1.38
N PHE A 160 13.62 -13.90 1.67
CA PHE A 160 12.57 -14.67 1.02
C PHE A 160 11.19 -14.08 1.28
N ILE A 161 10.91 -13.79 2.56
CA ILE A 161 9.64 -13.22 3.00
C ILE A 161 9.44 -11.83 2.38
N GLN A 162 10.49 -11.01 2.31
CA GLN A 162 10.43 -9.72 1.62
C GLN A 162 10.06 -9.87 0.14
N GLU A 163 10.67 -10.83 -0.57
CA GLU A 163 10.37 -11.08 -1.99
C GLU A 163 8.93 -11.58 -2.18
N ILE A 164 8.49 -12.54 -1.35
CA ILE A 164 7.11 -13.05 -1.38
C ILE A 164 6.12 -11.90 -1.14
N PHE A 165 6.37 -11.08 -0.12
CA PHE A 165 5.52 -9.94 0.20
C PHE A 165 5.42 -8.96 -0.97
N SER A 166 6.56 -8.52 -1.48
CA SER A 166 6.61 -7.46 -2.50
C SER A 166 6.20 -7.90 -3.90
N LYS A 167 6.51 -9.15 -4.29
CA LYS A 167 6.28 -9.65 -5.65
C LYS A 167 5.01 -10.47 -5.81
N VAL A 168 4.47 -11.01 -4.71
CA VAL A 168 3.29 -11.88 -4.72
C VAL A 168 2.15 -11.24 -3.94
N ALA A 169 2.30 -11.04 -2.64
CA ALA A 169 1.20 -10.62 -1.78
C ALA A 169 0.62 -9.25 -2.20
N LEU A 170 1.48 -8.26 -2.44
CA LEU A 170 1.05 -6.92 -2.84
C LEU A 170 0.45 -6.84 -4.25
N LYS A 171 0.60 -7.86 -5.10
CA LYS A 171 0.06 -7.84 -6.47
C LYS A 171 -1.36 -8.38 -6.57
N ARG A 172 -1.96 -8.83 -5.45
CA ARG A 172 -3.29 -9.46 -5.43
C ARG A 172 -4.41 -8.51 -5.87
N ILE A 173 -4.32 -7.23 -5.49
CA ILE A 173 -5.26 -6.19 -5.92
C ILE A 173 -4.51 -5.17 -6.80
N PRO A 174 -4.99 -4.87 -8.01
CA PRO A 174 -4.37 -3.84 -8.85
C PRO A 174 -4.29 -2.49 -8.14
N ILE A 175 -3.15 -1.83 -8.23
CA ILE A 175 -2.92 -0.50 -7.63
C ILE A 175 -3.96 0.51 -8.12
N ALA A 176 -4.31 0.48 -9.41
CA ALA A 176 -5.33 1.33 -9.99
C ALA A 176 -6.70 1.16 -9.29
N THR A 177 -7.09 -0.07 -8.95
CA THR A 177 -8.34 -0.35 -8.23
C THR A 177 -8.32 0.28 -6.84
N LEU A 178 -7.24 0.09 -6.08
CA LEU A 178 -7.08 0.68 -4.75
C LEU A 178 -7.10 2.20 -4.82
N ARG A 179 -6.43 2.79 -5.81
CA ARG A 179 -6.39 4.24 -6.02
C ARG A 179 -7.76 4.81 -6.29
N THR A 180 -8.51 4.25 -7.24
CA THR A 180 -9.87 4.70 -7.56
C THR A 180 -10.77 4.60 -6.32
N TRP A 181 -10.67 3.49 -5.58
CA TRP A 181 -11.44 3.28 -4.36
C TRP A 181 -11.11 4.31 -3.26
N VAL A 182 -9.83 4.50 -2.94
CA VAL A 182 -9.42 5.47 -1.93
C VAL A 182 -9.77 6.89 -2.36
N ASN A 183 -9.44 7.30 -3.58
CA ASN A 183 -9.70 8.66 -4.06
C ASN A 183 -11.19 8.97 -4.08
N GLY A 184 -12.04 8.03 -4.53
CA GLY A 184 -13.48 8.21 -4.54
C GLY A 184 -14.06 8.45 -3.14
N ILE A 185 -13.46 7.86 -2.10
CA ILE A 185 -13.86 8.12 -0.72
C ILE A 185 -13.28 9.43 -0.20
N LEU A 186 -11.98 9.68 -0.39
CA LEU A 186 -11.32 10.86 0.14
C LEU A 186 -11.84 12.16 -0.48
N GLN A 187 -12.36 12.14 -1.71
CA GLN A 187 -13.05 13.27 -2.34
C GLN A 187 -14.27 13.76 -1.56
N LEU A 188 -14.83 12.94 -0.66
CA LEU A 188 -15.95 13.33 0.21
C LEU A 188 -15.48 14.10 1.47
N TYR A 189 -14.17 14.19 1.69
CA TYR A 189 -13.52 14.81 2.84
C TYR A 189 -12.54 15.89 2.36
N ASP A 190 -12.97 17.15 2.35
CA ASP A 190 -12.24 18.30 1.78
C ASP A 190 -10.75 18.34 2.14
N GLN A 191 -10.41 18.09 3.42
CA GLN A 191 -9.04 18.17 3.92
C GLN A 191 -8.20 16.91 3.64
N ALA A 192 -8.84 15.75 3.45
CA ALA A 192 -8.13 14.50 3.19
C ALA A 192 -7.75 14.34 1.70
N TYR A 193 -8.45 15.06 0.82
CA TYR A 193 -8.24 15.05 -0.63
C TYR A 193 -7.03 15.89 -1.10
N LEU A 194 -6.44 16.74 -0.24
CA LEU A 194 -5.32 17.61 -0.62
C LEU A 194 -4.17 16.82 -1.29
N SER A 195 -3.75 17.31 -2.45
CA SER A 195 -3.39 16.55 -3.67
C SER A 195 -1.93 16.09 -3.80
N THR A 196 -1.23 15.75 -2.71
CA THR A 196 0.21 15.44 -2.76
C THR A 196 0.59 13.97 -2.57
N TRP A 197 -0.37 13.05 -2.56
CA TRP A 197 -0.08 11.62 -2.42
C TRP A 197 -0.46 10.88 -3.70
N ASP A 198 0.49 10.12 -4.25
CA ASP A 198 0.26 9.22 -5.37
C ASP A 198 0.60 7.79 -4.95
N ILE A 199 -0.29 6.86 -5.23
CA ILE A 199 -0.06 5.43 -5.02
C ILE A 199 0.97 4.90 -6.02
N ASP A 200 1.06 5.52 -7.20
CA ASP A 200 1.97 5.12 -8.26
C ASP A 200 3.42 5.57 -7.99
N TYR A 201 3.64 6.66 -7.24
CA TYR A 201 4.97 7.15 -6.85
C TYR A 201 5.27 6.80 -5.39
N ALA A 202 5.79 5.60 -5.19
CA ALA A 202 6.20 5.10 -3.89
C ALA A 202 7.33 5.91 -3.23
N ASP A 203 8.08 6.75 -3.96
CA ASP A 203 9.33 7.29 -3.40
C ASP A 203 9.14 8.48 -2.45
N ASP A 204 8.08 9.30 -2.57
CA ASP A 204 7.87 10.44 -1.65
C ASP A 204 6.44 10.68 -1.12
N GLY A 205 5.40 10.02 -1.67
CA GLY A 205 4.01 10.43 -1.34
C GLY A 205 3.24 9.50 -0.40
N LEU A 206 3.24 8.19 -0.65
CA LEU A 206 2.20 7.32 -0.08
C LEU A 206 2.25 7.20 1.45
N TRP A 207 3.42 6.91 2.03
CA TRP A 207 3.54 6.84 3.49
C TRP A 207 3.28 8.18 4.15
N HIS A 208 3.85 9.27 3.63
CA HIS A 208 3.58 10.61 4.14
C HIS A 208 2.09 10.97 4.07
N GLY A 209 1.38 10.48 3.05
CA GLY A 209 -0.03 10.71 2.91
C GLY A 209 -0.88 10.02 3.97
N PHE A 210 -0.47 8.83 4.42
CA PHE A 210 -1.26 8.03 5.37
C PHE A 210 -0.74 8.07 6.80
N ARG A 211 0.51 8.47 7.02
CA ARG A 211 1.13 8.45 8.35
C ARG A 211 0.29 9.24 9.34
N SER A 212 -0.34 10.36 8.95
CA SER A 212 -1.16 11.17 9.86
C SER A 212 -2.34 10.44 10.50
N GLY A 213 -2.72 9.26 10.01
CA GLY A 213 -3.88 8.50 10.47
C GLY A 213 -5.20 9.06 9.93
N VAL A 214 -5.26 10.34 9.54
CA VAL A 214 -6.46 11.02 9.04
C VAL A 214 -7.07 10.31 7.84
N ARG A 215 -6.27 9.97 6.82
CA ARG A 215 -6.78 9.27 5.63
C ARG A 215 -7.30 7.87 5.94
N PHE A 216 -6.64 7.15 6.85
CA PHE A 216 -7.17 5.86 7.32
C PHE A 216 -8.48 6.04 8.07
N TRP A 217 -8.57 7.06 8.93
CA TRP A 217 -9.80 7.38 9.62
C TRP A 217 -10.94 7.72 8.65
N CYS A 218 -10.71 8.55 7.62
CA CYS A 218 -11.73 8.86 6.60
C CYS A 218 -12.26 7.61 5.88
N LEU A 219 -11.36 6.69 5.49
CA LEU A 219 -11.73 5.42 4.87
C LEU A 219 -12.61 4.58 5.81
N LEU A 220 -12.23 4.51 7.09
CA LEU A 220 -12.97 3.75 8.09
C LEU A 220 -14.31 4.41 8.44
N HIS A 221 -14.32 5.73 8.58
CA HIS A 221 -15.49 6.53 8.87
C HIS A 221 -16.52 6.41 7.74
N TYR A 222 -16.08 6.44 6.48
CA TYR A 222 -16.97 6.25 5.33
C TYR A 222 -17.81 4.96 5.44
N TYR A 223 -17.20 3.84 5.84
CA TYR A 223 -17.89 2.57 6.04
C TYR A 223 -18.42 2.34 7.47
N GLY A 224 -18.09 3.25 8.39
CA GLY A 224 -18.12 3.07 9.84
C GLY A 224 -19.49 3.14 10.49
N TYR A 225 -20.57 2.97 9.72
CA TYR A 225 -21.90 2.84 10.30
C TYR A 225 -22.12 1.42 10.79
N ASP A 226 -21.66 1.14 12.01
CA ASP A 226 -22.24 0.05 12.80
C ASP A 226 -23.20 0.61 13.85
N ASN A 227 -24.28 -0.13 14.13
CA ASN A 227 -25.23 0.23 15.18
C ASN A 227 -24.68 -0.12 16.58
N SER A 228 -23.35 -0.17 16.76
CA SER A 228 -22.76 -0.57 18.03
C SER A 228 -22.83 0.59 19.04
N PRO A 229 -22.98 0.32 20.34
CA PRO A 229 -22.89 1.35 21.38
C PRO A 229 -21.52 2.06 21.43
N GLN A 230 -20.50 1.48 20.79
CA GLN A 230 -19.14 2.02 20.76
C GLN A 230 -18.94 3.04 19.63
N ARG A 231 -19.90 3.15 18.70
CA ARG A 231 -19.86 4.03 17.53
C ARG A 231 -19.45 5.45 17.87
N ASP A 232 -20.21 6.10 18.76
CA ASP A 232 -20.00 7.50 19.11
C ASP A 232 -18.63 7.70 19.76
N ARG A 233 -18.10 6.69 20.45
CA ARG A 233 -16.75 6.76 21.01
C ARG A 233 -15.66 6.59 19.95
N LEU A 234 -15.85 5.68 19.00
CA LEU A 234 -14.85 5.29 18.01
C LEU A 234 -14.74 6.27 16.83
N PHE A 235 -15.87 6.83 16.40
CA PHE A 235 -15.96 7.68 15.22
C PHE A 235 -16.18 9.17 15.53
N ASN A 236 -16.08 9.58 16.80
CA ASN A 236 -16.12 10.99 17.15
C ASN A 236 -14.99 11.76 16.45
N SER A 237 -15.38 12.67 15.54
CA SER A 237 -14.46 13.52 14.78
C SER A 237 -13.65 14.46 15.65
N THR A 238 -14.12 14.83 16.84
CA THR A 238 -13.37 15.69 17.79
C THR A 238 -12.15 14.99 18.40
N ARG A 239 -11.99 13.68 18.18
CA ARG A 239 -10.84 12.90 18.67
C ARG A 239 -9.72 12.76 17.63
N VAL A 240 -9.92 13.30 16.43
CA VAL A 240 -8.99 13.19 15.31
C VAL A 240 -8.45 14.58 14.99
N TYR A 241 -7.15 14.73 15.10
CA TYR A 241 -6.44 15.92 14.66
C TYR A 241 -6.43 15.96 13.15
N ALA A 242 -7.14 16.95 12.58
CA ALA A 242 -7.25 17.14 11.14
C ALA A 242 -5.89 17.38 10.47
N ASN A 243 -5.05 18.17 11.14
CA ASN A 243 -3.73 18.56 10.69
C ASN A 243 -2.72 18.41 11.84
N PRO A 244 -2.29 17.18 12.15
CA PRO A 244 -1.36 16.95 13.26
C PRO A 244 0.00 17.57 12.95
N LEU A 245 0.45 18.44 13.84
CA LEU A 245 1.74 19.13 13.82
C LEU A 245 2.73 18.45 14.77
N GLU A 246 2.25 17.92 15.89
CA GLU A 246 3.08 17.34 16.94
C GLU A 246 3.01 15.81 17.01
N GLN A 247 4.07 15.18 17.52
CA GLN A 247 4.18 13.71 17.60
C GLN A 247 3.05 13.08 18.41
N ASP A 248 2.55 13.75 19.45
CA ASP A 248 1.47 13.24 20.29
C ASP A 248 0.12 13.26 19.57
N GLU A 249 -0.14 14.25 18.72
CA GLU A 249 -1.35 14.32 17.88
C GLU A 249 -1.35 13.22 16.82
N TYR A 250 -0.18 13.00 16.21
CA TYR A 250 0.09 11.89 15.31
C TYR A 250 -0.17 10.53 15.99
N LEU A 251 0.30 10.34 17.22
CA LEU A 251 0.08 9.12 18.01
C LEU A 251 -1.39 8.95 18.41
N ALA A 252 -2.07 10.03 18.78
CA ALA A 252 -3.49 10.02 19.11
C ALA A 252 -4.35 9.58 17.90
N ASN A 253 -4.08 10.11 16.71
CA ASN A 253 -4.73 9.68 15.48
C ASN A 253 -4.49 8.19 15.19
N ALA A 254 -3.23 7.72 15.31
CA ALA A 254 -2.89 6.32 15.12
C ALA A 254 -3.63 5.41 16.12
N TYR A 255 -3.80 5.85 17.37
CA TYR A 255 -4.54 5.11 18.38
C TYR A 255 -6.02 4.96 18.02
N VAL A 256 -6.65 6.02 17.53
CA VAL A 256 -8.04 5.98 17.05
C VAL A 256 -8.17 4.98 15.90
N VAL A 257 -7.33 5.10 14.87
CA VAL A 257 -7.33 4.21 13.71
C VAL A 257 -7.14 2.74 14.11
N CYS A 258 -6.14 2.44 14.93
CA CYS A 258 -5.89 1.08 15.40
C CYS A 258 -7.04 0.54 16.27
N SER A 259 -7.71 1.39 17.04
CA SER A 259 -8.88 0.99 17.84
C SER A 259 -10.06 0.62 16.94
N ILE A 260 -10.31 1.40 15.90
CA ILE A 260 -11.34 1.11 14.90
C ILE A 260 -11.01 -0.21 14.17
N TRP A 261 -9.77 -0.42 13.75
CA TRP A 261 -9.37 -1.68 13.12
C TRP A 261 -9.68 -2.90 13.99
N ARG A 262 -9.32 -2.86 15.28
CA ARG A 262 -9.64 -3.94 16.23
C ARG A 262 -11.14 -4.16 16.36
N HIS A 263 -11.92 -3.09 16.42
CA HIS A 263 -13.38 -3.17 16.54
C HIS A 263 -14.04 -3.89 15.36
N PHE A 264 -13.57 -3.64 14.13
CA PHE A 264 -14.11 -4.28 12.92
C PHE A 264 -13.46 -5.64 12.56
N ASP A 265 -12.60 -6.16 13.45
CA ASP A 265 -11.71 -7.31 13.22
C ASP A 265 -10.88 -7.17 11.92
N ILE A 266 -10.47 -5.94 11.60
CA ILE A 266 -9.55 -5.63 10.52
C ILE A 266 -8.13 -5.88 11.04
N GLN A 267 -7.41 -6.78 10.38
CA GLN A 267 -6.02 -7.04 10.73
C GLN A 267 -5.17 -5.79 10.47
N SER A 268 -4.20 -5.55 11.34
CA SER A 268 -3.30 -4.40 11.22
C SER A 268 -1.86 -4.84 11.06
N VAL A 269 -1.25 -4.43 9.95
CA VAL A 269 0.19 -4.63 9.72
C VAL A 269 1.03 -3.54 10.40
N TRP A 270 0.40 -2.72 11.23
CA TRP A 270 1.01 -1.63 11.99
C TRP A 270 0.73 -1.81 13.49
N ASP A 271 1.63 -1.29 14.31
CA ASP A 271 1.26 -0.81 15.64
C ASP A 271 1.18 0.71 15.61
N THR A 272 0.66 1.27 16.70
CA THR A 272 0.46 2.71 16.88
C THR A 272 1.74 3.52 16.64
N ALA A 273 2.88 3.04 17.13
CA ALA A 273 4.15 3.76 17.01
C ALA A 273 4.75 3.65 15.60
N SER A 274 4.74 2.43 15.02
CA SER A 274 5.38 2.15 13.73
C SER A 274 4.68 2.81 12.55
N LEU A 275 3.37 3.04 12.62
CA LEU A 275 2.64 3.80 11.59
C LEU A 275 3.26 5.18 11.35
N MET A 276 3.73 5.81 12.45
CA MET A 276 4.21 7.19 12.49
C MET A 276 5.70 7.32 12.23
N SER A 277 6.47 6.33 12.67
CA SER A 277 7.94 6.41 12.70
C SER A 277 8.64 5.66 11.57
N THR A 278 7.95 4.72 10.90
CA THR A 278 8.61 3.79 9.97
C THR A 278 8.11 4.00 8.55
N LYS A 279 8.85 4.78 7.75
CA LYS A 279 8.57 5.01 6.32
C LYS A 279 8.55 3.68 5.57
N ASN A 280 7.36 3.21 5.21
CA ASN A 280 7.18 1.96 4.47
C ASN A 280 5.92 1.97 3.60
N HIS A 281 6.08 2.36 2.34
CA HIS A 281 4.99 2.47 1.36
C HIS A 281 4.32 1.12 1.07
N ALA A 282 5.11 0.05 1.04
CA ALA A 282 4.65 -1.30 0.78
C ALA A 282 3.67 -1.79 1.86
N PHE A 283 3.87 -1.38 3.11
CA PHE A 283 2.96 -1.71 4.22
C PHE A 283 1.73 -0.80 4.29
N ILE A 284 1.78 0.43 3.75
CA ILE A 284 0.56 1.22 3.54
C ILE A 284 -0.31 0.53 2.50
N LEU A 285 0.28 0.09 1.38
CA LEU A 285 -0.43 -0.71 0.38
C LEU A 285 -1.03 -1.99 0.97
N ALA A 286 -0.27 -2.73 1.77
CA ALA A 286 -0.78 -3.92 2.44
C ALA A 286 -1.98 -3.60 3.35
N GLN A 287 -1.90 -2.54 4.14
CA GLN A 287 -3.02 -2.12 4.99
C GLN A 287 -4.25 -1.71 4.17
N LEU A 288 -4.05 -0.99 3.06
CA LEU A 288 -5.13 -0.60 2.14
C LEU A 288 -5.78 -1.83 1.49
N GLN A 289 -5.01 -2.85 1.13
CA GLN A 289 -5.55 -4.11 0.61
C GLN A 289 -6.41 -4.86 1.63
N LEU A 290 -5.99 -4.89 2.90
CA LEU A 290 -6.78 -5.47 3.99
C LEU A 290 -8.08 -4.70 4.21
N LEU A 291 -8.03 -3.38 4.14
CA LEU A 291 -9.21 -2.53 4.23
C LEU A 291 -10.15 -2.75 3.05
N TYR A 292 -9.62 -2.77 1.83
CA TYR A 292 -10.38 -2.99 0.61
C TYR A 292 -11.13 -4.32 0.67
N ASP A 293 -10.45 -5.42 0.99
CA ASP A 293 -11.06 -6.73 1.14
C ASP A 293 -12.22 -6.73 2.14
N ARG A 294 -12.03 -6.07 3.29
CA ARG A 294 -13.02 -6.07 4.35
C ARG A 294 -14.21 -5.16 4.08
N LEU A 295 -13.98 -4.04 3.39
CA LEU A 295 -14.92 -2.91 3.33
C LEU A 295 -15.61 -2.74 1.97
N GLN A 296 -14.98 -3.10 0.85
CA GLN A 296 -15.52 -2.80 -0.50
C GLN A 296 -16.97 -3.29 -0.74
N GLY A 297 -17.37 -4.37 -0.07
CA GLY A 297 -18.71 -4.97 -0.19
C GLY A 297 -19.72 -4.54 0.88
N LYS A 298 -19.34 -3.63 1.80
CA LYS A 298 -20.22 -3.15 2.86
C LYS A 298 -21.15 -2.06 2.31
N LYS A 299 -22.46 -2.23 2.53
CA LYS A 299 -23.55 -1.46 1.89
C LYS A 299 -24.01 -0.22 2.64
N THR A 300 -23.34 0.17 3.71
CA THR A 300 -23.73 1.34 4.50
C THR A 300 -22.61 2.37 4.50
N PRO A 301 -22.30 3.00 3.35
CA PRO A 301 -21.61 4.27 3.42
C PRO A 301 -22.46 5.18 4.30
N LEU A 302 -21.84 5.94 5.22
CA LEU A 302 -22.55 7.03 5.87
C LEU A 302 -23.30 7.80 4.78
N THR A 303 -24.61 8.00 4.94
CA THR A 303 -25.45 8.68 3.95
C THR A 303 -25.01 10.14 3.86
N PHE A 304 -23.94 10.37 3.10
CA PHE A 304 -23.49 11.68 2.69
C PHE A 304 -24.51 12.16 1.67
N ASN A 305 -25.32 13.14 2.04
CA ASN A 305 -26.06 13.89 1.04
C ASN A 305 -25.03 14.76 0.31
N ALA A 306 -24.38 14.19 -0.71
CA ALA A 306 -23.25 14.77 -1.45
C ALA A 306 -23.56 16.13 -2.11
N THR A 307 -24.84 16.52 -2.14
CA THR A 307 -25.30 17.82 -2.63
C THR A 307 -25.38 18.90 -1.55
N LYS A 308 -25.12 18.59 -0.26
CA LYS A 308 -25.26 19.58 0.83
C LYS A 308 -24.09 19.69 1.82
N TYR A 309 -23.24 18.68 2.01
CA TYR A 309 -22.25 18.72 3.10
C TYR A 309 -20.93 18.03 2.75
N SER A 310 -19.81 18.76 2.87
CA SER A 310 -18.49 18.15 3.04
C SER A 310 -18.22 17.92 4.54
N VAL A 311 -17.56 16.81 4.88
CA VAL A 311 -17.14 16.57 6.26
C VAL A 311 -15.91 17.41 6.54
N HIS A 312 -16.09 18.50 7.28
CA HIS A 312 -14.98 19.25 7.84
C HIS A 312 -14.49 18.54 9.10
N LEU A 313 -13.22 18.13 9.12
CA LEU A 313 -12.56 17.77 10.37
C LEU A 313 -12.42 19.06 11.18
N ALA A 314 -12.79 19.02 12.45
CA ALA A 314 -12.80 20.22 13.29
C ALA A 314 -11.40 20.83 13.39
N HIS A 315 -11.32 22.15 13.20
CA HIS A 315 -10.13 22.96 13.46
C HIS A 315 -10.37 23.71 14.77
N GLU A 316 -9.50 23.54 15.78
CA GLU A 316 -9.66 24.25 17.07
C GLU A 316 -9.53 25.78 16.92
N GLU A 317 -8.98 26.29 15.82
CA GLU A 317 -8.76 27.72 15.61
C GLU A 317 -9.98 28.51 15.10
N THR A 318 -11.05 27.87 14.62
CA THR A 318 -12.19 28.60 14.02
C THR A 318 -13.57 28.31 14.61
N GLY A 319 -13.66 27.53 15.69
CA GLY A 319 -14.93 27.41 16.44
C GLY A 319 -16.12 26.84 15.64
N VAL A 320 -15.87 26.17 14.50
CA VAL A 320 -16.94 25.52 13.74
C VAL A 320 -17.12 24.10 14.24
N ILE A 321 -18.01 23.96 15.23
CA ILE A 321 -18.59 22.67 15.63
C ILE A 321 -19.63 22.31 14.56
N VAL A 322 -19.34 21.31 13.73
CA VAL A 322 -20.38 20.70 12.89
C VAL A 322 -21.27 19.85 13.78
N ARG A 323 -22.44 20.38 14.13
CA ARG A 323 -23.56 19.55 14.57
C ARG A 323 -24.00 18.73 13.37
N GLY A 324 -23.69 17.43 13.37
CA GLY A 324 -24.58 16.50 12.70
C GLY A 324 -25.92 16.66 13.39
N ASN A 325 -26.93 17.17 12.69
CA ASN A 325 -28.27 17.18 13.27
C ASN A 325 -28.61 15.72 13.61
N ASP A 326 -28.91 15.50 14.89
CA ASP A 326 -29.64 14.32 15.33
C ASP A 326 -30.87 14.13 14.43
N ILE A 327 -31.19 12.86 14.22
CA ILE A 327 -32.33 12.28 13.50
C ILE A 327 -33.54 13.21 13.36
#